data_AF-A0A5M8QEU2-F1
#
_entry.id   AF-A0A5M8QEU2-F1
#
_cell.length_a   1.000
_cell.length_b   1.000
_cell.length_c   1.000
_cell.angle_alpha   90.00
_cell.angle_beta   90.00
_cell.angle_gamma   90.00
#
_symmetry.space_group_name_H-M   'P 1'
#
loop_
_entity.id
_entity.type
_entity.pdbx_description
1 polymer ?
#
loop_
_entity_poly.entity_id
_entity_poly.type
_entity_poly.pdbx_seq_one_letter_code
_entity_poly.pdbx_strand_id
1 'polypeptide(L)' 'MELVNRIGEAAEAVDHHPDVTLSYGTVDVTLSSHDVGAVTIRDVHLARAISEQAEALGIAPVR' A
#
# COMPACT_ATOMS: atom_id res chain seq x y z
N MET A 1 12.57 -3.73 -4.87
CA MET A 1 11.86 -2.63 -5.55
C MET A 1 10.51 -3.06 -6.12
N GLU A 2 10.34 -4.30 -6.59
CA GLU A 2 9.09 -4.80 -7.19
C GLU A 2 7.81 -4.47 -6.39
N LEU A 3 7.78 -4.75 -5.08
CA LEU A 3 6.59 -4.46 -4.25
C LEU A 3 6.20 -2.98 -4.29
N VAL A 4 7.18 -2.06 -4.19
CA VAL A 4 6.93 -0.61 -4.20
C VAL A 4 6.36 -0.16 -5.54
N ASN A 5 6.86 -0.71 -6.65
CA ASN A 5 6.32 -0.40 -7.98
C ASN A 5 4.85 -0.83 -8.09
N ARG A 6 4.52 -2.04 -7.63
CA ARG A 6 3.14 -2.55 -7.66
C ARG A 6 2.20 -1.76 -6.74
N ILE A 7 2.70 -1.29 -5.58
CA ILE A 7 1.95 -0.37 -4.72
C ILE A 7 1.63 0.91 -5.49
N GLY A 8 2.62 1.50 -6.18
CA GLY A 8 2.42 2.70 -7.00
C GLY A 8 1.40 2.49 -8.12
N GLU A 9 1.51 1.40 -8.87
CA GLU A 9 0.56 1.05 -9.94
C GLU A 9 -0.87 0.87 -9.40
N ALA A 10 -1.03 0.18 -8.27
CA ALA A 10 -2.33 -0.03 -7.63
C ALA A 10 -2.92 1.29 -7.13
N ALA A 11 -2.10 2.18 -6.56
CA ALA A 11 -2.51 3.50 -6.09
C ALA A 11 -2.98 4.40 -7.24
N GLU A 12 -2.20 4.47 -8.32
CA GLU A 12 -2.53 5.25 -9.52
C GLU A 12 -3.82 4.75 -10.19
N ALA A 13 -4.04 3.44 -10.25
CA ALA A 13 -5.23 2.86 -10.87
C ALA A 13 -6.56 3.25 -10.18
N VAL A 14 -6.50 3.67 -8.91
CA VAL A 14 -7.68 4.08 -8.13
C VAL A 14 -7.66 5.54 -7.71
N ASP A 15 -6.66 6.32 -8.16
CA ASP A 15 -6.43 7.71 -7.78
C ASP A 15 -6.47 7.91 -6.24
N HIS A 16 -5.76 7.03 -5.53
CA HIS A 16 -5.67 7.06 -4.06
C HIS A 16 -4.29 6.61 -3.62
N HIS A 17 -3.51 7.52 -3.03
CA HIS A 17 -2.09 7.30 -2.77
C HIS A 17 -1.80 7.00 -1.29
N PRO A 18 -1.03 5.94 -0.98
CA PRO A 18 -0.49 5.71 0.35
C PRO A 18 0.78 6.53 0.58
N ASP A 19 1.09 6.76 1.86
CA ASP A 19 2.44 7.12 2.28
C ASP A 19 3.30 5.85 2.32
N VAL A 20 4.42 5.84 1.57
CA VAL A 20 5.34 4.70 1.48
C VAL A 20 6.71 5.09 1.99
N THR A 21 7.19 4.40 3.02
CA THR A 21 8.57 4.51 3.51
C THR A 21 9.33 3.23 3.14
N LEU A 22 10.36 3.39 2.30
CA LEU A 22 11.24 2.29 1.90
C LEU A 22 12.51 2.33 2.75
N SER A 23 12.75 1.26 3.52
CA SER A 23 13.97 1.05 4.30
C SER A 23 14.69 -0.22 3.84
N TYR A 24 15.89 -0.46 4.35
CA TYR A 24 16.62 -1.68 4.01
C TYR A 24 15.87 -2.92 4.51
N GLY A 25 15.30 -3.69 3.57
CA GLY A 25 14.59 -4.93 3.85
C GLY A 25 13.12 -4.78 4.26
N THR A 26 12.59 -3.56 4.40
CA THR A 26 11.19 -3.32 4.79
C THR A 26 10.55 -2.22 3.95
N VAL A 27 9.23 -2.31 3.81
CA VAL A 27 8.38 -1.28 3.20
C VAL A 27 7.24 -1.02 4.15
N ASP A 28 7.21 0.17 4.73
CA ASP A 28 6.12 0.62 5.60
C ASP A 28 5.11 1.40 4.75
N VAL A 29 3.84 1.01 4.82
CA VAL A 29 2.75 1.60 4.05
C VAL A 29 1.69 2.13 5.02
N THR A 30 1.40 3.43 4.92
CA THR A 30 0.33 4.07 5.70
C THR A 30 -0.76 4.54 4.74
N LEU A 31 -2.02 4.26 5.09
CA LEU A 31 -3.18 4.59 4.28
C LEU A 31 -4.15 5.46 5.09
N SER A 32 -4.52 6.60 4.50
CA SER A 32 -5.59 7.45 5.00
C SER A 32 -6.18 8.27 3.85
N SER A 33 -7.45 8.64 3.96
CA SER A 33 -8.05 9.60 3.04
C SER A 33 -7.84 11.01 3.58
N HIS A 34 -6.81 11.68 3.07
CA HIS A 34 -6.40 13.02 3.53
C HIS A 34 -7.49 14.09 3.37
N ASP A 35 -8.29 13.98 2.31
CA ASP A 35 -9.45 14.83 2.02
C ASP A 35 -10.57 14.70 3.05
N VAL A 36 -10.72 13.51 3.65
CA VAL A 36 -11.69 13.21 4.71
C VAL A 36 -11.07 13.37 6.11
N GLY A 37 -9.74 13.31 6.22
CA GLY A 37 -9.01 13.29 7.49
C GLY A 37 -9.24 12.01 8.30
N ALA A 38 -9.64 10.92 7.65
CA ALA A 38 -9.97 9.64 8.29
C ALA A 38 -9.72 8.45 7.37
N VAL A 39 -9.78 7.24 7.93
CA VAL A 39 -9.80 6.00 7.15
C VAL A 39 -11.16 5.84 6.48
N THR A 40 -11.16 5.56 5.18
CA THR A 40 -12.35 5.28 4.38
C THR A 40 -12.25 3.92 3.71
N ILE A 41 -13.26 3.56 2.94
CA ILE A 41 -13.27 2.32 2.17
C ILE A 41 -12.17 2.27 1.09
N ARG A 42 -11.73 3.43 0.56
CA ARG A 42 -10.62 3.52 -0.41
C ARG A 42 -9.33 2.98 0.19
N ASP A 43 -9.05 3.36 1.44
CA ASP A 43 -7.90 2.89 2.21
C ASP A 43 -7.94 1.37 2.38
N VAL A 44 -9.11 0.82 2.76
CA VAL A 44 -9.27 -0.63 2.95
C VAL A 44 -9.10 -1.40 1.64
N HIS A 45 -9.63 -0.89 0.53
CA HIS A 45 -9.49 -1.53 -0.78
C HIS A 45 -8.04 -1.54 -1.24
N LEU A 46 -7.34 -0.41 -1.12
CA LEU A 46 -5.93 -0.33 -1.50
C LEU A 46 -5.05 -1.20 -0.58
N ALA A 47 -5.32 -1.22 0.73
CA ALA A 47 -4.61 -2.10 1.67
C ALA A 47 -4.71 -3.58 1.27
N ARG A 48 -5.90 -4.03 0.84
CA ARG A 48 -6.10 -5.40 0.36
C ARG A 48 -5.32 -5.69 -0.92
N ALA A 49 -5.40 -4.79 -1.90
CA ALA A 49 -4.63 -4.95 -3.14
C ALA A 49 -3.12 -5.04 -2.87
N ILE A 50 -2.59 -4.18 -1.98
CA ILE A 50 -1.18 -4.22 -1.57
C ILE A 50 -0.83 -5.55 -0.87
N SER A 51 -1.71 -6.05 0.00
CA SER A 51 -1.52 -7.33 0.69
C SER A 51 -1.47 -8.50 -0.30
N GLU A 52 -2.34 -8.52 -1.30
CA GLU A 52 -2.35 -9.53 -2.36
C GLU A 52 -1.06 -9.49 -3.20
N GLN A 53 -0.54 -8.30 -3.51
CA GLN A 53 0.74 -8.17 -4.21
C GLN A 53 1.93 -8.64 -3.35
N ALA A 54 1.92 -8.33 -2.05
CA ALA A 54 2.95 -8.81 -1.13
C ALA A 54 2.93 -10.35 -1.04
N GLU A 55 1.74 -10.95 -0.91
CA GLU A 55 1.57 -12.41 -0.89
C GLU A 55 2.05 -13.06 -2.18
N ALA A 56 1.67 -12.50 -3.35
CA ALA A 56 2.12 -13.00 -4.65
C ALA A 56 3.65 -12.95 -4.83
N LEU A 57 4.33 -12.04 -4.13
CA LEU A 57 5.78 -11.92 -4.11
C LEU A 57 6.45 -12.72 -2.97
N GLY A 58 5.67 -13.43 -2.15
CA GLY A 58 6.18 -14.18 -1.00
C GLY A 58 6.70 -13.28 0.14
N ILE A 59 6.24 -12.03 0.21
CA ILE A 59 6.65 -11.06 1.22
C ILE A 59 5.68 -11.17 2.41
N ALA A 60 6.22 -11.50 3.57
CA ALA A 60 5.44 -11.60 4.81
C ALA A 60 5.32 -10.23 5.51
N PRO A 61 4.17 -9.94 6.16
CA PRO A 61 4.05 -8.78 7.02
C PRO A 61 5.00 -8.89 8.21
N VAL A 62 5.61 -7.75 8.56
CA VAL A 62 6.43 -7.61 9.77
C VAL A 62 5.49 -7.48 10.96
N ARG A 63 5.78 -8.21 12.05
CA ARG A 63 5.01 -8.17 13.30
C ARG A 63 5.31 -6.92 14.11
#